data_AF-A0A3C1ZEX3-F1
#
_entry.id   AF-A0A3C1ZEX3-F1
#
_cell.length_a   1.000
_cell.length_b   1.000
_cell.length_c   1.000
_cell.angle_alpha   90.00
_cell.angle_beta   90.00
_cell.angle_gamma   90.00
#
_symmetry.space_group_name_H-M   'P 1'
#
loop_
_entity.id
_entity.type
_entity.pdbx_description
1 polymer ?
#
loop_
_entity_poly.entity_id
_entity_poly.type
_entity_poly.pdbx_seq_one_letter_code
_entity_poly.pdbx_strand_id
1 'polypeptide(L)'
;MTARRREIELLAPARDAQVAIEAIKHGADAVYMGATRFGARVAAANAVPDVARVCDFAHAYGARVYATVNTIIYDNELAEVERLIRELYHAGVDALIVQDMGLLRLDLPPVALHASTQCDIRTPEKARFLEALGFSQLVVARELTLAETRSIRDAVHVPLEAFVHGALCVCYSGRCQASEVLMGRSANRGACAQLCRLAYDLEDVDGRALARGKHLLSLRDLNRSHDLEAMIDAGVTSMKIEGRLKDVNYVKNVVAYYRQAIDRIIERRPDALARSSFGASTYTFVPDVRRSFNRSFTRYFTTERRPASGSPMASVDTPKSQGEPLGRVVSVHGNEWQVDTNRVIANGDGLSYFDAQGNYCGVRVNRATGNRAWLNAAVPVKPGTMVYRTSDKALDDVLSQSSAERTVMVDAVLRHDGEELILTLHDERGCRVTHSIVCDPLQRAQSSQEMRQQQELAKLGNTIYRLRHAQVMGEWFVPASLLARLRRDTVSLLDRSWLMRRPIAMRRHEDLAVPCPVTELASSDNVAN
;
A
#
# COMPACT_ATOMS: atom_id res chain seq x y z
N MET A 1 -30.55 -13.37 -9.67
CA MET A 1 -29.10 -13.18 -9.90
C MET A 1 -28.60 -12.22 -8.83
N THR A 2 -27.83 -12.71 -7.85
CA THR A 2 -27.17 -11.81 -6.88
C THR A 2 -26.16 -10.96 -7.63
N ALA A 3 -26.28 -9.64 -7.51
CA ALA A 3 -25.33 -8.71 -8.13
C ALA A 3 -23.90 -9.04 -7.63
N ARG A 4 -22.92 -9.07 -8.54
CA ARG A 4 -21.52 -9.35 -8.18
C ARG A 4 -21.03 -8.24 -7.24
N ARG A 5 -20.53 -8.62 -6.06
CA ARG A 5 -19.96 -7.68 -5.08
C ARG A 5 -18.80 -6.90 -5.69
N ARG A 6 -18.71 -5.62 -5.36
CA ARG A 6 -17.63 -4.74 -5.78
C ARG A 6 -16.38 -5.00 -4.93
N GLU A 7 -15.30 -5.40 -5.59
CA GLU A 7 -14.02 -5.64 -4.93
C GLU A 7 -13.32 -4.31 -4.63
N ILE A 8 -12.87 -4.15 -3.39
CA ILE A 8 -12.07 -3.02 -2.92
C ILE A 8 -10.66 -3.50 -2.66
N GLU A 9 -9.70 -2.84 -3.28
CA GLU A 9 -8.26 -3.11 -3.21
C GLU A 9 -7.57 -2.06 -2.34
N LEU A 10 -6.77 -2.52 -1.37
CA LEU A 10 -5.74 -1.72 -0.72
C LEU A 10 -4.39 -1.94 -1.41
N LEU A 11 -3.91 -0.93 -2.13
CA LEU A 11 -2.65 -0.96 -2.87
C LEU A 11 -1.52 -0.29 -2.06
N ALA A 12 -0.54 -1.10 -1.67
CA ALA A 12 0.59 -0.66 -0.87
C ALA A 12 1.87 -0.43 -1.71
N PRO A 13 2.69 0.58 -1.38
CA PRO A 13 4.00 0.77 -1.99
C PRO A 13 5.00 -0.23 -1.41
N ALA A 14 5.97 -0.63 -2.22
CA ALA A 14 7.14 -1.35 -1.75
C ALA A 14 8.42 -0.75 -2.31
N ARG A 15 9.36 -0.47 -1.42
CA ARG A 15 10.73 -0.08 -1.79
C ARG A 15 11.49 -1.29 -2.33
N ASP A 16 11.34 -2.41 -1.62
CA ASP A 16 12.02 -3.66 -1.87
C ASP A 16 11.09 -4.86 -1.63
N ALA A 17 11.53 -6.05 -2.01
CA ALA A 17 10.73 -7.26 -1.89
C ALA A 17 10.41 -7.66 -0.44
N GLN A 18 11.25 -7.31 0.55
CA GLN A 18 10.93 -7.52 1.96
C GLN A 18 9.76 -6.62 2.39
N VAL A 19 9.79 -5.34 2.02
CA VAL A 19 8.69 -4.40 2.29
C VAL A 19 7.39 -4.86 1.63
N ALA A 20 7.45 -5.38 0.39
CA ALA A 20 6.27 -5.90 -0.30
C ALA A 20 5.62 -7.07 0.44
N ILE A 21 6.41 -8.04 0.88
CA ILE A 21 5.93 -9.21 1.64
C ILE A 21 5.31 -8.77 2.97
N GLU A 22 5.95 -7.86 3.69
CA GLU A 22 5.40 -7.33 4.94
C GLU A 22 4.11 -6.54 4.70
N ALA A 23 4.00 -5.77 3.61
CA ALA A 23 2.75 -5.10 3.24
C ALA A 23 1.59 -6.11 3.05
N ILE A 24 1.85 -7.21 2.35
CA ILE A 24 0.84 -8.27 2.12
C ILE A 24 0.44 -8.92 3.44
N LYS A 25 1.40 -9.25 4.32
CA LYS A 25 1.13 -9.76 5.67
C LYS A 25 0.27 -8.80 6.50
N HIS A 26 0.47 -7.49 6.33
CA HIS A 26 -0.28 -6.45 7.03
C HIS A 26 -1.61 -6.09 6.36
N GLY A 27 -2.01 -6.82 5.30
CA GLY A 27 -3.35 -6.75 4.73
C GLY A 27 -3.47 -6.03 3.39
N ALA A 28 -2.36 -5.66 2.74
CA ALA A 28 -2.42 -5.15 1.38
C ALA A 28 -3.04 -6.18 0.44
N ASP A 29 -3.99 -5.76 -0.40
CA ASP A 29 -4.58 -6.62 -1.43
C ASP A 29 -3.76 -6.59 -2.72
N ALA A 30 -2.96 -5.56 -2.91
CA ALA A 30 -1.96 -5.48 -3.96
C ALA A 30 -0.74 -4.69 -3.50
N VAL A 31 0.40 -4.92 -4.15
CA VAL A 31 1.63 -4.15 -3.95
C VAL A 31 2.14 -3.59 -5.27
N TYR A 32 2.73 -2.40 -5.25
CA TYR A 32 3.45 -1.86 -6.40
C TYR A 32 4.91 -1.55 -6.08
N MET A 33 5.81 -1.93 -6.99
CA MET A 33 7.26 -1.74 -6.84
C MET A 33 7.95 -1.30 -8.13
N GLY A 34 9.15 -0.75 -8.00
CA GLY A 34 10.00 -0.38 -9.13
C GLY A 34 10.68 -1.61 -9.73
N ALA A 35 10.65 -1.74 -11.06
CA ALA A 35 11.53 -2.67 -11.77
C ALA A 35 12.99 -2.17 -11.73
N THR A 36 13.92 -2.92 -12.33
CA THR A 36 15.34 -2.55 -12.37
C THR A 36 15.60 -1.17 -12.98
N ARG A 37 14.78 -0.76 -13.95
CA ARG A 37 14.82 0.54 -14.63
C ARG A 37 13.40 1.01 -14.99
N PHE A 38 13.30 2.22 -15.54
CA PHE A 38 12.06 2.83 -16.07
C PHE A 38 10.93 3.07 -15.05
N GLY A 39 11.25 3.05 -13.76
CA GLY A 39 10.37 3.50 -12.69
C GLY A 39 10.63 4.96 -12.31
N ALA A 40 9.58 5.72 -11.98
CA ALA A 40 9.67 7.13 -11.57
C ALA A 40 10.35 7.36 -10.18
N ARG A 41 11.09 6.36 -9.67
CA ARG A 41 11.90 6.41 -8.45
C ARG A 41 13.14 5.52 -8.64
N VAL A 42 14.21 6.06 -9.23
CA VAL A 42 15.44 5.30 -9.50
C VAL A 42 16.02 4.64 -8.24
N ALA A 43 15.90 5.30 -7.08
CA ALA A 43 16.40 4.79 -5.79
C ALA A 43 15.60 3.61 -5.18
N ALA A 44 14.54 3.13 -5.84
CA ALA A 44 13.72 1.99 -5.40
C ALA A 44 13.57 0.94 -6.52
N ALA A 45 14.63 0.73 -7.29
CA ALA A 45 14.71 -0.28 -8.32
C ALA A 45 14.96 -1.68 -7.73
N ASN A 46 14.33 -2.71 -8.30
CA ASN A 46 14.42 -4.09 -7.83
C ASN A 46 14.79 -5.03 -8.97
N ALA A 47 15.60 -6.05 -8.67
CA ALA A 47 15.92 -7.10 -9.62
C ALA A 47 14.67 -7.94 -9.95
N VAL A 48 14.57 -8.45 -11.18
CA VAL A 48 13.43 -9.29 -11.60
C VAL A 48 13.25 -10.54 -10.69
N PRO A 49 14.31 -11.23 -10.23
CA PRO A 49 14.16 -12.33 -9.28
C PRO A 49 13.51 -11.93 -7.95
N ASP A 50 13.75 -10.71 -7.47
CA ASP A 50 13.08 -10.20 -6.28
C ASP A 50 11.59 -9.95 -6.54
N VAL A 51 11.23 -9.46 -7.73
CA VAL A 51 9.83 -9.31 -8.14
C VAL A 51 9.14 -10.67 -8.22
N ALA A 52 9.79 -11.69 -8.80
CA ALA A 52 9.26 -13.06 -8.87
C ALA A 52 8.99 -13.62 -7.47
N ARG A 53 9.93 -13.45 -6.54
CA ARG A 53 9.77 -13.85 -5.13
C ARG A 53 8.57 -13.19 -4.45
N VAL A 54 8.27 -11.94 -4.79
CA VAL A 54 7.07 -11.25 -4.28
C VAL A 54 5.80 -11.81 -4.93
N CYS A 55 5.82 -12.10 -6.24
CA CYS A 55 4.68 -12.71 -6.94
C CYS A 55 4.31 -14.06 -6.32
N ASP A 56 5.29 -14.94 -6.12
CA ASP A 56 5.09 -16.25 -5.47
C ASP A 56 4.41 -16.12 -4.10
N PHE A 57 4.87 -15.18 -3.27
CA PHE A 57 4.28 -14.93 -1.95
C PHE A 57 2.88 -14.30 -2.03
N ALA A 58 2.70 -13.29 -2.88
CA ALA A 58 1.47 -12.53 -3.00
C ALA A 58 0.32 -13.38 -3.54
N HIS A 59 0.60 -14.16 -4.58
CA HIS A 59 -0.39 -14.95 -5.29
C HIS A 59 -1.01 -16.01 -4.40
N ALA A 60 -0.31 -16.51 -3.38
CA ALA A 60 -0.87 -17.43 -2.39
C ALA A 60 -2.11 -16.84 -1.66
N TYR A 61 -2.15 -15.52 -1.44
CA TYR A 61 -3.29 -14.80 -0.86
C TYR A 61 -4.24 -14.23 -1.91
N GLY A 62 -4.00 -14.47 -3.20
CA GLY A 62 -4.66 -13.75 -4.28
C GLY A 62 -4.35 -12.26 -4.31
N ALA A 63 -3.30 -11.83 -3.61
CA ALA A 63 -2.84 -10.46 -3.70
C ALA A 63 -2.09 -10.25 -5.02
N ARG A 64 -2.21 -9.06 -5.60
CA ARG A 64 -1.63 -8.72 -6.91
C ARG A 64 -0.31 -7.97 -6.80
N VAL A 65 0.56 -8.14 -7.77
CA VAL A 65 1.86 -7.45 -7.87
C VAL A 65 1.89 -6.59 -9.13
N TYR A 66 2.11 -5.29 -8.94
CA TYR A 66 2.21 -4.32 -10.03
C TYR A 66 3.64 -3.80 -10.15
N ALA A 67 4.20 -3.86 -11.37
CA ALA A 67 5.50 -3.27 -11.66
C ALA A 67 5.33 -1.89 -12.27
N THR A 68 6.17 -0.94 -11.85
CA THR A 68 6.15 0.42 -12.40
C THR A 68 7.13 0.56 -13.55
N VAL A 69 6.61 0.87 -14.74
CA VAL A 69 7.33 1.21 -15.97
C VAL A 69 6.77 2.56 -16.44
N ASN A 70 6.89 3.56 -15.55
CA ASN A 70 6.14 4.80 -15.59
C ASN A 70 7.03 6.05 -15.75
N THR A 71 8.17 5.90 -16.42
CA THR A 71 8.94 7.05 -16.91
C THR A 71 8.59 7.37 -18.35
N ILE A 72 8.98 8.57 -18.79
CA ILE A 72 9.16 8.87 -20.21
C ILE A 72 10.27 7.97 -20.77
N ILE A 73 10.09 7.50 -22.01
CA ILE A 73 10.99 6.54 -22.67
C ILE A 73 11.52 7.18 -23.96
N TYR A 74 12.83 7.11 -24.19
CA TYR A 74 13.44 7.55 -25.45
C TYR A 74 13.56 6.42 -26.46
N ASP A 75 13.67 6.76 -27.75
CA ASP A 75 13.72 5.80 -28.85
C ASP A 75 14.83 4.75 -28.68
N ASN A 76 15.99 5.16 -28.18
CA ASN A 76 17.13 4.28 -27.92
C ASN A 76 16.93 3.36 -26.70
N GLU A 77 15.86 3.53 -25.92
CA GLU A 77 15.51 2.73 -24.74
C GLU A 77 14.39 1.71 -25.04
N LEU A 78 13.72 1.79 -26.20
CA LEU A 78 12.54 0.97 -26.54
C LEU A 78 12.80 -0.54 -26.51
N ALA A 79 13.91 -1.00 -27.11
CA ALA A 79 14.26 -2.42 -27.12
C ALA A 79 14.56 -2.95 -25.70
N GLU A 80 15.16 -2.10 -24.85
CA GLU A 80 15.48 -2.50 -23.48
C GLU A 80 14.24 -2.62 -22.61
N VAL A 81 13.30 -1.65 -22.71
CA VAL A 81 12.06 -1.69 -21.94
C VAL A 81 11.17 -2.85 -22.38
N GLU A 82 11.13 -3.19 -23.67
CA GLU A 82 10.37 -4.37 -24.15
C GLU A 82 10.91 -5.67 -23.52
N ARG A 83 12.23 -5.86 -23.52
CA ARG A 83 12.87 -7.02 -22.87
C ARG A 83 12.53 -7.08 -21.39
N LEU A 84 12.64 -5.96 -20.67
CA LEU A 84 12.30 -5.90 -19.25
C LEU A 84 10.84 -6.27 -19.00
N ILE A 85 9.91 -5.77 -19.81
CA ILE A 85 8.48 -6.09 -19.68
C ILE A 85 8.25 -7.60 -19.86
N ARG A 86 8.93 -8.25 -20.81
CA ARG A 86 8.83 -9.70 -21.03
C ARG A 86 9.35 -10.48 -19.82
N GLU A 87 10.47 -10.06 -19.24
CA GLU A 87 11.02 -10.63 -18.00
C GLU A 87 10.05 -10.49 -16.82
N LEU A 88 9.44 -9.30 -16.64
CA LEU A 88 8.46 -9.04 -15.59
C LEU A 88 7.18 -9.87 -15.76
N TYR A 89 6.71 -10.04 -17.00
CA TYR A 89 5.57 -10.90 -17.31
C TYR A 89 5.84 -12.35 -16.92
N HIS A 90 7.01 -12.90 -17.30
CA HIS A 90 7.42 -14.25 -16.91
C HIS A 90 7.67 -14.41 -15.41
N ALA A 91 8.04 -13.33 -14.72
CA ALA A 91 8.16 -13.30 -13.26
C ALA A 91 6.80 -13.33 -12.54
N GLY A 92 5.67 -13.20 -13.26
CA GLY A 92 4.33 -13.29 -12.70
C GLY A 92 3.68 -11.95 -12.32
N VAL A 93 4.22 -10.82 -12.78
CA VAL A 93 3.60 -9.50 -12.55
C VAL A 93 2.18 -9.48 -13.12
N ASP A 94 1.21 -9.02 -12.33
CA ASP A 94 -0.20 -8.99 -12.71
C ASP A 94 -0.56 -7.79 -13.59
N ALA A 95 0.14 -6.67 -13.44
CA ALA A 95 -0.03 -5.49 -14.29
C ALA A 95 1.20 -4.56 -14.29
N LEU A 96 1.35 -3.78 -15.37
CA LEU A 96 2.31 -2.69 -15.46
C LEU A 96 1.63 -1.35 -15.23
N ILE A 97 2.21 -0.51 -14.38
CA ILE A 97 1.80 0.90 -14.25
C ILE A 97 2.63 1.69 -15.26
N VAL A 98 1.96 2.26 -16.27
CA VAL A 98 2.58 2.86 -17.46
C VAL A 98 2.20 4.32 -17.62
N GLN A 99 3.14 5.14 -18.06
CA GLN A 99 2.89 6.54 -18.46
C GLN A 99 3.06 6.74 -19.97
N ASP A 100 4.14 6.23 -20.54
CA ASP A 100 4.52 6.53 -21.92
C ASP A 100 3.67 5.69 -22.90
N MET A 101 2.97 6.38 -23.80
CA MET A 101 2.08 5.74 -24.77
C MET A 101 2.85 5.04 -25.90
N GLY A 102 4.14 5.31 -26.08
CA GLY A 102 5.00 4.60 -27.03
C GLY A 102 5.06 3.10 -26.76
N LEU A 103 4.91 2.68 -25.50
CA LEU A 103 4.83 1.26 -25.12
C LEU A 103 3.68 0.52 -25.81
N LEU A 104 2.58 1.20 -26.15
CA LEU A 104 1.44 0.57 -26.82
C LEU A 104 1.74 0.13 -28.25
N ARG A 105 2.87 0.58 -28.84
CA ARG A 105 3.32 0.22 -30.19
C ARG A 105 4.36 -0.91 -30.20
N LEU A 106 4.84 -1.36 -29.04
CA LEU A 106 5.79 -2.47 -28.92
C LEU A 106 5.07 -3.83 -28.92
N ASP A 107 5.80 -4.90 -29.22
CA ASP A 107 5.32 -6.28 -29.10
C ASP A 107 5.34 -6.74 -27.63
N LEU A 108 4.42 -6.19 -26.85
CA LEU A 108 4.31 -6.53 -25.43
C LEU A 108 3.61 -7.89 -25.26
N PRO A 109 4.05 -8.73 -24.29
CA PRO A 109 3.23 -9.85 -23.83
C PRO A 109 1.86 -9.34 -23.36
N PRO A 110 0.84 -10.22 -23.23
CA PRO A 110 -0.53 -9.81 -22.93
C PRO A 110 -0.74 -9.43 -21.44
N VAL A 111 0.19 -8.68 -20.86
CA VAL A 111 0.15 -8.15 -19.50
C VAL A 111 -0.82 -6.98 -19.38
N ALA A 112 -1.62 -6.95 -18.30
CA ALA A 112 -2.52 -5.84 -18.05
C ALA A 112 -1.77 -4.51 -17.87
N LEU A 113 -2.36 -3.41 -18.35
CA LEU A 113 -1.77 -2.08 -18.32
C LEU A 113 -2.61 -1.13 -17.46
N HIS A 114 -2.00 -0.50 -16.48
CA HIS A 114 -2.62 0.50 -15.59
C HIS A 114 -2.09 1.88 -15.94
N ALA A 115 -2.97 2.85 -16.19
CA ALA A 115 -2.57 4.19 -16.58
C ALA A 115 -2.08 4.95 -15.34
N SER A 116 -0.79 5.27 -15.31
CA SER A 116 -0.13 5.96 -14.20
C SER A 116 -0.79 7.30 -13.88
N THR A 117 -0.66 7.76 -12.63
CA THR A 117 -1.04 9.12 -12.24
C THR A 117 -0.30 10.20 -13.05
N GLN A 118 0.83 9.81 -13.67
CA GLN A 118 1.58 10.69 -14.56
C GLN A 118 0.93 10.88 -15.95
N CYS A 119 -0.11 10.12 -16.29
CA CYS A 119 -0.95 10.33 -17.46
C CYS A 119 -1.93 11.52 -17.33
N ASP A 120 -1.91 12.22 -16.18
CA ASP A 120 -2.71 13.42 -15.92
C ASP A 120 -4.22 13.21 -16.13
N ILE A 121 -4.78 12.14 -15.56
CA ILE A 121 -6.19 11.79 -15.72
C ILE A 121 -7.05 12.68 -14.82
N ARG A 122 -7.48 13.82 -15.37
CA ARG A 122 -8.32 14.84 -14.70
C ARG A 122 -9.70 15.03 -15.31
N THR A 123 -9.95 14.50 -16.50
CA THR A 123 -11.22 14.67 -17.22
C THR A 123 -11.83 13.34 -17.66
N PRO A 124 -13.16 13.25 -17.77
CA PRO A 124 -13.86 12.09 -18.32
C PRO A 124 -13.37 11.71 -19.73
N GLU A 125 -13.06 12.69 -20.57
CA GLU A 125 -12.61 12.50 -21.95
C GLU A 125 -11.27 11.76 -21.99
N LYS A 126 -10.30 12.18 -21.17
CA LYS A 126 -8.99 11.53 -21.08
C LYS A 126 -9.11 10.12 -20.52
N ALA A 127 -9.99 9.91 -19.54
CA ALA A 127 -10.24 8.61 -18.95
C ALA A 127 -10.84 7.63 -19.97
N ARG A 128 -11.87 8.05 -20.72
CA ARG A 128 -12.47 7.26 -21.81
C ARG A 128 -11.44 6.88 -22.87
N PHE A 129 -10.62 7.83 -23.28
CA PHE A 129 -9.56 7.59 -24.25
C PHE A 129 -8.58 6.51 -23.75
N LEU A 130 -8.09 6.62 -22.52
CA LEU A 130 -7.17 5.61 -21.97
C LEU A 130 -7.83 4.24 -21.78
N GLU A 131 -9.10 4.18 -21.37
CA GLU A 131 -9.84 2.91 -21.35
C GLU A 131 -9.93 2.28 -22.75
N ALA A 132 -10.23 3.08 -23.77
CA ALA A 132 -10.29 2.63 -25.17
C ALA A 132 -8.94 2.14 -25.68
N LEU A 133 -7.82 2.70 -25.20
CA LEU A 133 -6.47 2.23 -25.52
C LEU A 133 -6.07 0.90 -24.85
N GLY A 134 -7.00 0.25 -24.15
CA GLY A 134 -6.78 -1.06 -23.55
C GLY A 134 -6.21 -1.03 -22.13
N PHE A 135 -6.17 0.14 -21.47
CA PHE A 135 -5.82 0.21 -20.05
C PHE A 135 -6.92 -0.42 -19.20
N SER A 136 -6.54 -1.30 -18.28
CA SER A 136 -7.45 -2.06 -17.41
C SER A 136 -7.74 -1.39 -16.07
N GLN A 137 -7.01 -0.33 -15.70
CA GLN A 137 -7.22 0.47 -14.49
C GLN A 137 -6.65 1.88 -14.71
N LEU A 138 -7.31 2.89 -14.15
CA LEU A 138 -6.94 4.30 -14.33
C LEU A 138 -6.59 4.94 -12.98
N VAL A 139 -5.38 5.46 -12.85
CA VAL A 139 -4.94 6.18 -11.65
C VAL A 139 -5.27 7.66 -11.80
N VAL A 140 -6.32 8.11 -11.12
CA VAL A 140 -6.79 9.50 -11.22
C VAL A 140 -5.87 10.47 -10.47
N ALA A 141 -5.88 11.74 -10.89
CA ALA A 141 -5.07 12.77 -10.29
C ALA A 141 -5.46 13.05 -8.82
N ARG A 142 -4.50 13.48 -8.00
CA ARG A 142 -4.70 13.66 -6.54
C ARG A 142 -5.55 14.88 -6.20
N GLU A 143 -5.51 15.87 -7.08
CA GLU A 143 -6.16 17.17 -7.01
C GLU A 143 -7.65 17.18 -7.36
N LEU A 144 -8.26 16.01 -7.59
CA LEU A 144 -9.68 15.90 -7.88
C LEU A 144 -10.54 15.88 -6.61
N THR A 145 -11.69 16.51 -6.72
CA THR A 145 -12.82 16.36 -5.78
C THR A 145 -13.51 15.01 -5.97
N LEU A 146 -14.31 14.60 -4.98
CA LEU A 146 -15.16 13.41 -5.11
C LEU A 146 -16.19 13.53 -6.25
N ALA A 147 -16.70 14.74 -6.50
CA ALA A 147 -17.63 15.00 -7.60
C ALA A 147 -16.97 14.81 -8.97
N GLU A 148 -15.77 15.39 -9.18
CA GLU A 148 -15.00 15.19 -10.41
C GLU A 148 -14.59 13.72 -10.59
N THR A 149 -14.23 13.03 -9.49
CA THR A 149 -13.93 11.59 -9.51
C THR A 149 -15.14 10.78 -9.95
N ARG A 150 -16.35 11.12 -9.48
CA ARG A 150 -17.61 10.48 -9.90
C ARG A 150 -17.88 10.72 -11.38
N SER A 151 -17.71 11.93 -11.89
CA SER A 151 -17.87 12.23 -13.32
C SER A 151 -16.92 11.40 -14.20
N ILE A 152 -15.69 11.15 -13.75
CA ILE A 152 -14.78 10.23 -14.43
C ILE A 152 -15.29 8.80 -14.37
N ARG A 153 -15.76 8.33 -13.20
CA ARG A 153 -16.33 6.99 -13.04
C ARG A 153 -17.52 6.76 -13.97
N ASP A 154 -18.41 7.73 -14.10
CA ASP A 154 -19.61 7.60 -14.94
C ASP A 154 -19.26 7.46 -16.43
N ALA A 155 -18.06 7.87 -16.84
CA ALA A 155 -17.61 7.82 -18.22
C ALA A 155 -16.85 6.54 -18.59
N VAL A 156 -16.37 5.75 -17.63
CA VAL A 156 -15.54 4.56 -17.88
C VAL A 156 -16.09 3.33 -17.19
N HIS A 157 -15.64 2.14 -17.59
CA HIS A 157 -16.05 0.86 -17.00
C HIS A 157 -14.97 0.24 -16.11
N VAL A 158 -13.70 0.47 -16.43
CA VAL A 158 -12.53 0.00 -15.70
C VAL A 158 -12.45 0.54 -14.25
N PRO A 159 -11.79 -0.20 -13.34
CA PRO A 159 -11.43 0.28 -12.00
C PRO A 159 -10.76 1.66 -11.99
N LEU A 160 -11.15 2.49 -11.01
CA LEU A 160 -10.44 3.72 -10.68
C LEU A 160 -9.56 3.50 -9.45
N GLU A 161 -8.31 3.93 -9.56
CA GLU A 161 -7.33 3.96 -8.48
C GLU A 161 -7.10 5.41 -8.05
N ALA A 162 -7.12 5.67 -6.75
CA ALA A 162 -6.86 7.00 -6.20
C ALA A 162 -5.94 6.93 -4.99
N PHE A 163 -5.07 7.94 -4.83
CA PHE A 163 -4.24 8.05 -3.64
C PHE A 163 -5.08 8.39 -2.41
N VAL A 164 -4.83 7.69 -1.31
CA VAL A 164 -5.47 7.91 0.00
C VAL A 164 -4.49 8.42 1.06
N HIS A 165 -3.19 8.20 0.88
CA HIS A 165 -2.19 8.54 1.89
C HIS A 165 -0.82 8.88 1.27
N GLY A 166 -0.03 9.70 1.98
CA GLY A 166 1.39 9.91 1.70
C GLY A 166 1.71 11.25 1.04
N ALA A 167 2.95 11.42 0.57
CA ALA A 167 3.45 12.74 0.16
C ALA A 167 2.73 13.33 -1.07
N LEU A 168 2.35 14.61 -1.00
CA LEU A 168 1.77 15.37 -2.10
C LEU A 168 2.84 16.10 -2.94
N CYS A 169 2.49 16.33 -4.22
CA CYS A 169 3.22 17.18 -5.16
C CYS A 169 2.53 18.54 -5.24
N VAL A 170 3.31 19.62 -5.33
CA VAL A 170 2.76 20.99 -5.45
C VAL A 170 2.18 21.28 -6.83
N CYS A 171 2.73 20.65 -7.87
CA CYS A 171 2.22 20.74 -9.24
C CYS A 171 1.14 19.69 -9.50
N TYR A 172 0.34 19.93 -10.55
CA TYR A 172 -0.59 18.93 -11.08
C TYR A 172 0.09 17.59 -11.35
N SER A 173 -0.64 16.50 -11.08
CA SER A 173 -0.13 15.14 -11.13
C SER A 173 0.46 14.82 -12.51
N GLY A 174 1.73 14.41 -12.53
CA GLY A 174 2.47 14.16 -13.78
C GLY A 174 3.11 15.41 -14.42
N ARG A 175 2.65 16.63 -14.17
CA ARG A 175 3.06 17.81 -14.98
C ARG A 175 4.20 18.64 -14.39
N CYS A 176 5.00 18.08 -13.49
CA CYS A 176 6.08 18.83 -12.84
C CYS A 176 7.36 18.83 -13.68
N GLN A 177 7.69 19.98 -14.28
CA GLN A 177 8.91 20.19 -15.06
C GLN A 177 9.97 21.03 -14.32
N ALA A 178 9.63 21.63 -13.18
CA ALA A 178 10.51 22.54 -12.45
C ALA A 178 11.91 21.95 -12.15
N SER A 179 11.94 20.67 -11.80
CA SER A 179 13.19 19.95 -11.50
C SER A 179 14.06 19.71 -12.74
N GLU A 180 13.45 19.54 -13.91
CA GLU A 180 14.19 19.42 -15.17
C GLU A 180 14.77 20.77 -15.56
N VAL A 181 13.91 21.80 -15.63
CA VAL A 181 14.29 23.14 -16.08
C VAL A 181 15.41 23.75 -15.22
N LEU A 182 15.35 23.57 -13.90
CA LEU A 182 16.30 24.23 -12.99
C LEU A 182 17.53 23.39 -12.64
N MET A 183 17.46 22.05 -12.77
CA MET A 183 18.51 21.16 -12.27
C MET A 183 18.93 20.05 -13.27
N GLY A 184 18.34 19.98 -14.46
CA GLY A 184 18.56 18.89 -15.43
C GLY A 184 18.12 17.52 -14.90
N ARG A 185 17.13 17.49 -13.99
CA ARG A 185 16.68 16.29 -13.28
C ARG A 185 15.18 16.07 -13.41
N SER A 186 14.76 15.32 -14.43
CA SER A 186 13.34 15.12 -14.71
C SER A 186 12.62 14.26 -13.68
N ALA A 187 11.53 14.80 -13.12
CA ALA A 187 10.63 14.04 -12.25
C ALA A 187 9.93 12.90 -13.02
N ASN A 188 9.63 13.12 -14.30
CA ASN A 188 9.03 12.13 -15.20
C ASN A 188 10.03 11.08 -15.71
N ARG A 189 11.31 11.22 -15.40
CA ARG A 189 12.34 10.17 -15.55
C ARG A 189 12.84 9.63 -14.21
N GLY A 190 12.10 9.89 -13.13
CA GLY A 190 12.38 9.36 -11.79
C GLY A 190 13.54 10.01 -11.05
N ALA A 191 14.04 11.16 -11.53
CA ALA A 191 15.20 11.87 -11.01
C ALA A 191 14.87 13.13 -10.18
N CYS A 192 13.59 13.38 -9.88
CA CYS A 192 13.08 14.57 -9.17
C CYS A 192 14.00 15.06 -8.03
N ALA A 193 14.46 16.31 -8.11
CA ALA A 193 15.32 16.98 -7.13
C ALA A 193 14.56 17.50 -5.89
N GLN A 194 13.23 17.37 -5.87
CA GLN A 194 12.36 17.82 -4.77
C GLN A 194 12.51 19.32 -4.45
N LEU A 195 12.62 20.17 -5.47
CA LEU A 195 12.71 21.63 -5.33
C LEU A 195 11.62 22.23 -4.43
N CYS A 196 10.40 21.67 -4.50
CA CYS A 196 9.30 22.07 -3.63
C CYS A 196 9.56 21.88 -2.12
N ARG A 197 10.64 21.20 -1.72
CA ARG A 197 11.06 21.01 -0.33
C ARG A 197 12.15 21.99 0.11
N LEU A 198 12.70 22.80 -0.79
CA LEU A 198 13.68 23.84 -0.45
C LEU A 198 13.02 25.02 0.27
N ALA A 199 13.84 25.85 0.91
CA ALA A 199 13.42 27.11 1.51
C ALA A 199 13.44 28.23 0.45
N TYR A 200 12.48 29.14 0.53
CA TYR A 200 12.27 30.25 -0.38
C TYR A 200 11.94 31.52 0.41
N ASP A 201 12.30 32.66 -0.18
CA ASP A 201 11.80 33.97 0.23
C ASP A 201 10.57 34.30 -0.63
N LEU A 202 9.55 34.90 -0.02
CA LEU A 202 8.37 35.42 -0.71
C LEU A 202 8.46 36.94 -0.67
N GLU A 203 8.40 37.56 -1.85
CA GLU A 203 8.42 39.01 -2.02
C GLU A 203 7.12 39.45 -2.73
N ASP A 204 6.64 40.64 -2.42
CA ASP A 204 5.56 41.27 -3.18
C ASP A 204 6.11 41.94 -4.46
N VAL A 205 5.22 42.60 -5.22
CA VAL A 205 5.58 43.28 -6.48
C VAL A 205 6.56 44.44 -6.30
N ASP A 206 6.67 44.99 -5.09
CA ASP A 206 7.57 46.09 -4.74
C ASP A 206 8.90 45.58 -4.17
N GLY A 207 9.12 44.26 -4.14
CA GLY A 207 10.33 43.63 -3.59
C GLY A 207 10.35 43.56 -2.07
N ARG A 208 9.24 43.84 -1.39
CA ARG A 208 9.17 43.71 0.07
C ARG A 208 8.96 42.25 0.45
N ALA A 209 9.83 41.75 1.34
CA ALA A 209 9.72 40.39 1.85
C ALA A 209 8.46 40.20 2.70
N LEU A 210 7.58 39.31 2.25
CA LEU A 210 6.41 38.79 2.95
C LEU A 210 6.76 37.58 3.82
N ALA A 211 7.74 36.78 3.42
CA ALA A 211 8.29 35.67 4.21
C ALA A 211 9.75 35.42 3.81
N ARG A 212 10.58 34.95 4.75
CA ARG A 212 11.98 34.58 4.46
C ARG A 212 12.30 33.18 4.97
N GLY A 213 13.10 32.44 4.20
CA GLY A 213 13.61 31.12 4.57
C GLY A 213 12.52 30.08 4.84
N LYS A 214 11.36 30.17 4.17
CA LYS A 214 10.21 29.30 4.42
C LYS A 214 10.04 28.25 3.32
N HIS A 215 9.50 27.09 3.66
CA HIS A 215 9.24 25.99 2.73
C HIS A 215 7.89 26.16 2.04
N LEU A 216 7.71 27.28 1.34
CA LEU A 216 6.42 27.76 0.80
C LEU A 216 5.73 26.75 -0.12
N LEU A 217 6.50 25.94 -0.86
CA LEU A 217 6.01 24.95 -1.81
C LEU A 217 5.89 23.53 -1.23
N SER A 218 6.27 23.35 0.04
CA SER A 218 6.31 22.04 0.69
C SER A 218 4.92 21.67 1.16
N LEU A 219 4.23 20.77 0.46
CA LEU A 219 2.90 20.32 0.88
C LEU A 219 2.95 19.39 2.11
N ARG A 220 1.89 19.45 2.91
CA ARG A 220 1.56 18.43 3.91
C ARG A 220 1.33 17.08 3.23
N ASP A 221 1.34 16.00 4.01
CA ASP A 221 1.05 14.68 3.46
C ASP A 221 -0.47 14.47 3.34
N LEU A 222 -0.90 13.73 2.33
CA LEU A 222 -2.30 13.38 2.11
C LEU A 222 -2.77 12.40 3.18
N ASN A 223 -3.98 12.61 3.69
CA ASN A 223 -4.68 11.61 4.49
C ASN A 223 -6.19 11.68 4.22
N ARG A 224 -6.71 10.62 3.60
CA ARG A 224 -8.13 10.45 3.25
C ARG A 224 -8.77 9.31 4.04
N SER A 225 -8.22 8.92 5.18
CA SER A 225 -8.77 7.82 5.99
C SER A 225 -10.22 8.04 6.42
N HIS A 226 -10.61 9.29 6.64
CA HIS A 226 -11.98 9.69 6.97
C HIS A 226 -12.91 9.79 5.75
N ASP A 227 -12.37 9.69 4.52
CA ASP A 227 -13.10 9.84 3.26
C ASP A 227 -13.28 8.51 2.51
N LEU A 228 -12.76 7.41 3.04
CA LEU A 228 -12.71 6.12 2.33
C LEU A 228 -14.09 5.65 1.82
N GLU A 229 -15.12 5.73 2.64
CA GLU A 229 -16.48 5.32 2.25
C GLU A 229 -17.03 6.21 1.13
N ALA A 230 -16.87 7.53 1.26
CA ALA A 230 -17.27 8.48 0.23
C ALA A 230 -16.48 8.31 -1.08
N MET A 231 -15.21 7.92 -1.00
CA MET A 231 -14.39 7.58 -2.18
C MET A 231 -14.89 6.31 -2.88
N ILE A 232 -15.29 5.28 -2.12
CA ILE A 232 -15.91 4.06 -2.67
C ILE A 232 -17.21 4.43 -3.40
N ASP A 233 -18.05 5.26 -2.78
CA ASP A 233 -19.31 5.75 -3.36
C ASP A 233 -19.10 6.71 -4.55
N ALA A 234 -17.94 7.36 -4.64
CA ALA A 234 -17.54 8.15 -5.81
C ALA A 234 -17.00 7.28 -6.96
N GLY A 235 -16.77 5.98 -6.72
CA GLY A 235 -16.34 5.06 -7.77
C GLY A 235 -14.94 4.49 -7.63
N VAL A 236 -14.18 4.87 -6.60
CA VAL A 236 -12.81 4.37 -6.39
C VAL A 236 -12.86 2.93 -5.88
N THR A 237 -12.12 2.03 -6.52
CA THR A 237 -12.00 0.63 -6.13
C THR A 237 -10.59 0.21 -5.75
N SER A 238 -9.57 1.00 -6.08
CA SER A 238 -8.20 0.79 -5.60
C SER A 238 -7.71 2.00 -4.79
N MET A 239 -7.43 1.75 -3.51
CA MET A 239 -6.99 2.72 -2.52
C MET A 239 -5.47 2.69 -2.42
N LYS A 240 -4.80 3.68 -3.01
CA LYS A 240 -3.34 3.68 -3.12
C LYS A 240 -2.66 4.46 -2.02
N ILE A 241 -1.72 3.82 -1.33
CA ILE A 241 -0.80 4.47 -0.40
C ILE A 241 0.44 4.92 -1.18
N GLU A 242 0.86 6.19 -1.05
CA GLU A 242 2.13 6.67 -1.60
C GLU A 242 3.27 6.45 -0.60
N GLY A 243 4.37 5.87 -1.06
CA GLY A 243 5.53 5.65 -0.19
C GLY A 243 6.62 4.72 -0.70
N ARG A 244 6.91 4.64 -2.01
CA ARG A 244 7.94 3.72 -2.55
C ARG A 244 9.36 3.90 -1.94
N LEU A 245 9.64 5.04 -1.31
CA LEU A 245 10.91 5.31 -0.62
C LEU A 245 10.82 5.16 0.91
N LYS A 246 9.66 4.77 1.43
CA LYS A 246 9.44 4.61 2.87
C LYS A 246 9.97 3.26 3.34
N ASP A 247 10.36 3.23 4.61
CA ASP A 247 10.83 2.01 5.26
C ASP A 247 9.69 1.04 5.56
N VAL A 248 10.07 -0.15 6.02
CA VAL A 248 9.13 -1.22 6.35
C VAL A 248 8.20 -0.84 7.50
N ASN A 249 8.66 -0.10 8.52
CA ASN A 249 7.83 0.27 9.67
C ASN A 249 6.67 1.19 9.25
N TYR A 250 6.96 2.17 8.39
CA TYR A 250 5.96 3.02 7.77
C TYR A 250 4.91 2.17 7.04
N VAL A 251 5.34 1.24 6.18
CA VAL A 251 4.43 0.43 5.37
C VAL A 251 3.58 -0.49 6.25
N LYS A 252 4.19 -1.21 7.21
CA LYS A 252 3.48 -2.06 8.17
C LYS A 252 2.36 -1.30 8.90
N ASN A 253 2.68 -0.13 9.45
CA ASN A 253 1.74 0.66 10.24
C ASN A 253 0.61 1.26 9.38
N VAL A 254 0.97 1.87 8.24
CA VAL A 254 -0.01 2.54 7.36
C VAL A 254 -0.93 1.51 6.71
N VAL A 255 -0.40 0.39 6.21
CA VAL A 255 -1.22 -0.66 5.59
C VAL A 255 -2.19 -1.26 6.61
N ALA A 256 -1.72 -1.61 7.82
CA ALA A 256 -2.60 -2.14 8.86
C ALA A 256 -3.71 -1.14 9.24
N TYR A 257 -3.38 0.15 9.34
CA TYR A 257 -4.36 1.20 9.63
C TYR A 257 -5.46 1.28 8.55
N TYR A 258 -5.07 1.36 7.28
CA TYR A 258 -6.03 1.45 6.18
C TYR A 258 -6.81 0.14 5.98
N ARG A 259 -6.17 -1.01 6.20
CA ARG A 259 -6.85 -2.32 6.14
C ARG A 259 -8.00 -2.38 7.11
N GLN A 260 -7.75 -2.06 8.38
CA GLN A 260 -8.80 -2.02 9.41
C GLN A 260 -9.91 -1.01 9.07
N ALA A 261 -9.56 0.14 8.49
CA ALA A 261 -10.55 1.13 8.10
C ALA A 261 -11.46 0.65 6.94
N ILE A 262 -10.87 0.00 5.93
CA ILE A 262 -11.61 -0.55 4.78
C ILE A 262 -12.44 -1.77 5.21
N ASP A 263 -11.90 -2.66 6.04
CA ASP A 263 -12.63 -3.84 6.52
C ASP A 263 -13.89 -3.45 7.28
N ARG A 264 -13.83 -2.43 8.15
CA ARG A 264 -15.02 -1.89 8.82
C ARG A 264 -16.08 -1.39 7.85
N ILE A 265 -15.71 -0.89 6.67
CA ILE A 265 -16.67 -0.45 5.63
C ILE A 265 -17.29 -1.67 4.94
N ILE A 266 -16.46 -2.67 4.59
CA ILE A 266 -16.92 -3.92 3.96
C ILE A 266 -17.88 -4.67 4.89
N GLU A 267 -17.57 -4.76 6.19
CA GLU A 267 -18.41 -5.41 7.21
C GLU A 267 -19.79 -4.75 7.35
N ARG A 268 -19.90 -3.43 7.15
CA ARG A 268 -21.19 -2.72 7.14
C ARG A 268 -21.99 -2.94 5.85
N ARG A 269 -21.34 -3.39 4.77
CA ARG A 269 -21.94 -3.55 3.43
C ARG A 269 -21.55 -4.89 2.77
N PRO A 270 -21.74 -6.04 3.44
CA PRO A 270 -21.20 -7.34 3.01
C PRO A 270 -21.83 -7.87 1.72
N ASP A 271 -23.05 -7.44 1.40
CA ASP A 271 -23.77 -7.82 0.17
C ASP A 271 -23.34 -7.00 -1.05
N ALA A 272 -22.69 -5.85 -0.84
CA ALA A 272 -22.30 -4.92 -1.91
C ALA A 272 -20.78 -4.89 -2.13
N LEU A 273 -19.99 -5.08 -1.07
CA LEU A 273 -18.54 -4.92 -1.09
C LEU A 273 -17.83 -6.22 -0.70
N ALA A 274 -16.64 -6.43 -1.25
CA ALA A 274 -15.73 -7.51 -0.88
C ALA A 274 -14.28 -7.03 -0.96
N ARG A 275 -13.36 -7.74 -0.30
CA ARG A 275 -11.92 -7.54 -0.51
C ARG A 275 -11.51 -8.09 -1.88
N SER A 276 -10.51 -7.49 -2.50
CA SER A 276 -9.96 -8.01 -3.77
C SER A 276 -8.93 -9.14 -3.60
N SER A 277 -8.63 -9.53 -2.36
CA SER A 277 -7.74 -10.65 -2.02
C SER A 277 -8.20 -11.36 -0.74
N PHE A 278 -7.53 -12.44 -0.35
CA PHE A 278 -7.98 -13.38 0.68
C PHE A 278 -7.10 -13.40 1.94
N GLY A 279 -7.61 -13.97 3.01
CA GLY A 279 -6.94 -14.08 4.29
C GLY A 279 -7.16 -12.89 5.21
N ALA A 280 -7.18 -13.18 6.51
CA ALA A 280 -7.32 -12.22 7.58
C ALA A 280 -5.95 -11.95 8.23
N SER A 281 -5.64 -10.66 8.43
CA SER A 281 -4.42 -10.23 9.11
C SER A 281 -4.70 -9.95 10.59
N THR A 282 -3.87 -10.51 11.47
CA THR A 282 -3.80 -10.15 12.90
C THR A 282 -2.55 -9.32 13.16
N TYR A 283 -2.58 -8.48 14.19
CA TYR A 283 -1.49 -7.54 14.50
C TYR A 283 -1.11 -7.62 15.98
N THR A 284 0.18 -7.45 16.27
CA THR A 284 0.69 -7.35 17.66
C THR A 284 0.81 -5.90 18.14
N PHE A 285 0.31 -4.95 17.34
CA PHE A 285 0.35 -3.51 17.62
C PHE A 285 -0.96 -2.84 17.20
N VAL A 286 -1.20 -1.63 17.73
CA VAL A 286 -2.32 -0.78 17.31
C VAL A 286 -1.82 0.20 16.25
N PRO A 287 -2.31 0.13 15.01
CA PRO A 287 -1.82 0.98 13.94
C PRO A 287 -2.33 2.42 14.07
N ASP A 288 -1.45 3.39 13.85
CA ASP A 288 -1.77 4.83 13.86
C ASP A 288 -0.82 5.61 12.95
N VAL A 289 -1.37 6.15 11.86
CA VAL A 289 -0.61 6.90 10.85
C VAL A 289 0.12 8.14 11.38
N ARG A 290 -0.30 8.70 12.54
CA ARG A 290 0.36 9.85 13.17
C ARG A 290 1.73 9.48 13.74
N ARG A 291 1.92 8.21 14.12
CA ARG A 291 3.16 7.66 14.68
C ARG A 291 4.18 7.26 13.61
N SER A 292 3.84 7.40 12.34
CA SER A 292 4.75 7.28 11.20
C SER A 292 5.16 8.65 10.67
N PHE A 293 6.21 8.69 9.84
CA PHE A 293 6.62 9.93 9.18
C PHE A 293 5.43 10.63 8.53
N ASN A 294 5.20 11.90 8.87
CA ASN A 294 4.22 12.75 8.20
C ASN A 294 4.60 14.23 8.36
N ARG A 295 4.22 15.06 7.39
CA ARG A 295 4.41 16.53 7.43
C ARG A 295 3.12 17.22 7.87
N SER A 296 2.50 16.70 8.93
CA SER A 296 1.07 16.89 9.18
C SER A 296 0.21 16.41 8.00
N PHE A 297 -1.11 16.42 8.20
CA PHE A 297 -2.05 15.94 7.20
C PHE A 297 -2.88 17.05 6.57
N THR A 298 -3.25 16.81 5.31
CA THR A 298 -4.29 17.54 4.60
C THR A 298 -5.18 16.56 3.85
N ARG A 299 -6.46 16.91 3.71
CA ARG A 299 -7.41 16.21 2.83
C ARG A 299 -7.33 16.73 1.39
N TYR A 300 -6.52 17.75 1.14
CA TYR A 300 -6.35 18.39 -0.16
C TYR A 300 -7.73 18.81 -0.74
N PHE A 301 -7.98 18.60 -2.04
CA PHE A 301 -9.24 19.02 -2.68
C PHE A 301 -10.37 17.98 -2.61
N THR A 302 -10.31 17.00 -1.71
CA THR A 302 -11.25 15.85 -1.72
C THR A 302 -12.72 16.27 -1.64
N THR A 303 -13.06 17.16 -0.71
CA THR A 303 -14.44 17.63 -0.50
C THR A 303 -14.73 18.97 -1.16
N GLU A 304 -13.74 19.84 -1.27
CA GLU A 304 -13.89 21.19 -1.80
C GLU A 304 -12.63 21.63 -2.56
N ARG A 305 -12.82 22.35 -3.68
CA ARG A 305 -11.72 22.80 -4.54
C ARG A 305 -10.89 23.92 -3.92
N ARG A 306 -11.48 24.67 -2.99
CA ARG A 306 -10.81 25.69 -2.20
C ARG A 306 -11.06 25.34 -0.74
N PRO A 307 -10.11 24.66 -0.07
CA PRO A 307 -10.21 24.39 1.35
C PRO A 307 -10.55 25.68 2.10
N ALA A 308 -11.46 25.61 3.06
CA ALA A 308 -11.85 26.77 3.86
C ALA A 308 -10.62 27.54 4.37
N SER A 309 -10.74 28.87 4.44
CA SER A 309 -9.70 29.75 4.97
C SER A 309 -9.19 29.21 6.32
N GLY A 310 -7.88 28.94 6.42
CA GLY A 310 -7.27 28.37 7.62
C GLY A 310 -7.00 26.87 7.60
N SER A 311 -7.35 26.13 6.54
CA SER A 311 -6.92 24.72 6.33
C SER A 311 -5.63 24.67 5.50
N PRO A 312 -4.43 24.58 6.12
CA PRO A 312 -3.18 24.75 5.38
C PRO A 312 -2.87 23.49 4.58
N MET A 313 -2.59 23.66 3.29
CA MET A 313 -2.10 22.58 2.43
C MET A 313 -0.57 22.46 2.49
N ALA A 314 0.11 23.54 2.82
CA ALA A 314 1.56 23.59 2.95
C ALA A 314 2.02 23.33 4.39
N SER A 315 3.17 22.67 4.51
CA SER A 315 4.02 22.57 5.69
C SER A 315 5.13 23.62 5.55
N VAL A 316 4.77 24.88 5.77
CA VAL A 316 5.59 26.06 5.47
C VAL A 316 6.84 26.14 6.34
N ASP A 317 6.75 25.68 7.59
CA ASP A 317 7.84 25.83 8.55
C ASP A 317 8.86 24.70 8.50
N THR A 318 8.53 23.55 7.88
CA THR A 318 9.47 22.44 7.76
C THR A 318 9.06 21.44 6.67
N PRO A 319 10.01 20.87 5.90
CA PRO A 319 9.79 19.74 5.00
C PRO A 319 10.09 18.42 5.71
N LYS A 320 10.47 18.43 6.99
CA LYS A 320 10.77 17.25 7.80
C LYS A 320 9.48 16.68 8.42
N SER A 321 9.57 15.50 9.02
CA SER A 321 8.45 14.91 9.75
C SER A 321 8.06 15.81 10.91
N GLN A 322 6.81 16.24 11.00
CA GLN A 322 6.30 16.92 12.19
C GLN A 322 5.85 15.90 13.24
N GLY A 323 5.37 14.73 12.81
CA GLY A 323 5.05 13.63 13.70
C GLY A 323 3.76 13.82 14.51
N GLU A 324 3.58 13.00 15.54
CA GLU A 324 2.38 12.99 16.37
C GLU A 324 2.43 14.10 17.44
N PRO A 325 1.38 14.94 17.57
CA PRO A 325 1.30 15.88 18.69
C PRO A 325 1.27 15.15 20.03
N LEU A 326 2.23 15.43 20.92
CA LEU A 326 2.29 14.86 22.26
C LEU A 326 1.61 15.75 23.28
N GLY A 327 1.98 17.03 23.33
CA GLY A 327 1.59 17.90 24.44
C GLY A 327 2.43 19.17 24.53
N ARG A 328 2.17 19.99 25.55
CA ARG A 328 2.91 21.23 25.79
C ARG A 328 3.93 21.07 26.91
N VAL A 329 5.10 21.70 26.78
CA VAL A 329 6.08 21.73 27.87
C VAL A 329 5.52 22.52 29.04
N VAL A 330 5.55 21.94 30.24
CA VAL A 330 5.11 22.58 31.49
C VAL A 330 6.30 23.23 32.20
N SER A 331 7.42 22.52 32.30
CA SER A 331 8.62 22.99 32.97
C SER A 331 9.88 22.39 32.34
N VAL A 332 11.00 23.09 32.49
CA VAL A 332 12.32 22.67 32.00
C VAL A 332 13.32 22.85 33.14
N HIS A 333 14.02 21.76 33.50
CA HIS A 333 15.05 21.75 34.53
C HIS A 333 16.31 21.09 33.97
N GLY A 334 17.29 21.89 33.54
CA GLY A 334 18.48 21.37 32.86
C GLY A 334 18.14 20.69 31.54
N ASN A 335 18.37 19.37 31.45
CA ASN A 335 18.01 18.54 30.29
C ASN A 335 16.67 17.80 30.46
N GLU A 336 15.93 18.08 31.54
CA GLU A 336 14.64 17.47 31.79
C GLU A 336 13.50 18.37 31.32
N TRP A 337 12.60 17.79 30.54
CA TRP A 337 11.32 18.39 30.16
C TRP A 337 10.17 17.67 30.85
N GLN A 338 9.26 18.42 31.45
CA GLN A 338 7.93 17.94 31.84
C GLN A 338 6.94 18.34 30.75
N VAL A 339 6.20 17.38 30.20
CA VAL A 339 5.23 17.61 29.12
C VAL A 339 3.82 17.32 29.65
N ASP A 340 2.87 18.21 29.40
CA ASP A 340 1.46 17.95 29.64
C ASP A 340 0.93 17.04 28.53
N THR A 341 0.88 15.74 28.80
CA THR A 341 0.45 14.72 27.85
C THR A 341 -0.17 13.54 28.57
N ASN A 342 -1.18 12.93 27.95
CA ASN A 342 -1.73 11.63 28.33
C ASN A 342 -1.08 10.47 27.57
N ARG A 343 -0.09 10.74 26.72
CA ARG A 343 0.62 9.75 25.92
C ARG A 343 1.93 9.36 26.61
N VAL A 344 2.24 8.07 26.60
CA VAL A 344 3.48 7.54 27.19
C VAL A 344 4.68 7.98 26.36
N ILE A 345 5.62 8.73 26.93
CA ILE A 345 6.93 9.03 26.33
C ILE A 345 7.90 7.89 26.65
N ALA A 346 8.55 7.33 25.63
CA ALA A 346 9.47 6.20 25.80
C ALA A 346 10.94 6.61 25.73
N ASN A 347 11.81 5.79 26.33
CA ASN A 347 13.25 5.91 26.16
C ASN A 347 13.61 5.76 24.67
N GLY A 348 14.45 6.65 24.16
CA GLY A 348 14.90 6.63 22.77
C GLY A 348 13.97 7.31 21.78
N ASP A 349 12.80 7.82 22.21
CA ASP A 349 11.89 8.60 21.36
C ASP A 349 12.61 9.82 20.75
N GLY A 350 12.27 10.11 19.50
CA GLY A 350 12.62 11.36 18.83
C GLY A 350 11.50 12.38 19.02
N LEU A 351 11.82 13.53 19.60
CA LEU A 351 10.90 14.64 19.78
C LEU A 351 11.25 15.80 18.86
N SER A 352 10.25 16.58 18.46
CA SER A 352 10.45 17.84 17.74
C SER A 352 9.59 18.95 18.31
N TYR A 353 10.03 20.18 18.09
CA TYR A 353 9.36 21.39 18.52
C TYR A 353 9.80 22.56 17.63
N PHE A 354 9.12 23.70 17.78
CA PHE A 354 9.54 24.95 17.17
C PHE A 354 10.08 25.88 18.27
N ASP A 355 11.24 26.49 18.04
CA ASP A 355 11.83 27.44 18.97
C ASP A 355 11.09 28.80 18.95
N ALA A 356 11.55 29.77 19.75
CA ALA A 356 10.92 31.10 19.82
C ALA A 356 11.03 31.89 18.51
N GLN A 357 11.96 31.53 17.63
CA GLN A 357 12.16 32.10 16.31
C GLN A 357 11.37 31.35 15.22
N GLY A 358 10.68 30.26 15.58
CA GLY A 358 9.90 29.43 14.67
C GLY A 358 10.74 28.46 13.85
N ASN A 359 11.99 28.18 14.26
CA ASN A 359 12.83 27.17 13.61
C ASN A 359 12.43 25.77 14.08
N TYR A 360 12.45 24.82 13.15
CA TYR A 360 12.19 23.42 13.46
C TYR A 360 13.40 22.77 14.14
N CYS A 361 13.21 22.29 15.36
CA CYS A 361 14.22 21.64 16.19
C CYS A 361 13.84 20.19 16.49
N GLY A 362 14.85 19.33 16.67
CA GLY A 362 14.69 17.93 17.05
C GLY A 362 15.60 17.57 18.21
N VAL A 363 15.14 16.70 19.10
CA VAL A 363 15.89 16.20 20.25
C VAL A 363 15.57 14.74 20.52
N ARG A 364 16.49 14.02 21.17
CA ARG A 364 16.29 12.62 21.54
C ARG A 364 16.12 12.46 23.04
N VAL A 365 15.14 11.64 23.43
CA VAL A 365 14.90 11.26 24.81
C VAL A 365 15.90 10.16 25.19
N ASN A 366 16.72 10.41 26.19
CA ASN A 366 17.62 9.42 26.76
C ASN A 366 16.88 8.52 27.77
N ARG A 367 16.13 9.16 28.68
CA ARG A 367 15.31 8.49 29.70
C ARG A 367 13.96 9.18 29.82
N ALA A 368 12.90 8.42 30.04
CA ALA A 368 11.55 8.91 30.28
C ALA A 368 10.95 8.22 31.51
N THR A 369 10.14 8.95 32.28
CA THR A 369 9.36 8.40 33.39
C THR A 369 8.06 9.18 33.50
N GLY A 370 6.94 8.52 33.20
CA GLY A 370 5.64 9.18 33.11
C GLY A 370 5.65 10.27 32.03
N ASN A 371 5.39 11.51 32.44
CA ASN A 371 5.35 12.67 31.56
C ASN A 371 6.64 13.51 31.59
N ARG A 372 7.72 12.97 32.18
CA ARG A 372 9.04 13.60 32.26
C ARG A 372 10.01 12.92 31.29
N ALA A 373 10.71 13.72 30.50
CA ALA A 373 11.67 13.28 29.51
C ALA A 373 13.03 13.94 29.76
N TRP A 374 14.05 13.13 30.04
CA TRP A 374 15.45 13.55 30.14
C TRP A 374 16.12 13.39 28.78
N LEU A 375 16.57 14.51 28.24
CA LEU A 375 17.14 14.63 26.91
C LEU A 375 18.66 14.35 26.91
N ASN A 376 19.21 14.07 25.74
CA ASN A 376 20.65 13.85 25.55
C ASN A 376 21.51 15.11 25.74
N ALA A 377 20.91 16.30 25.70
CA ALA A 377 21.55 17.58 25.97
C ALA A 377 20.56 18.53 26.67
N ALA A 378 21.09 19.54 27.36
CA ALA A 378 20.26 20.62 27.88
C ALA A 378 19.73 21.47 26.71
N VAL A 379 18.42 21.43 26.50
CA VAL A 379 17.76 22.17 25.43
C VAL A 379 16.76 23.14 26.06
N PRO A 380 17.04 24.45 26.05
CA PRO A 380 16.11 25.43 26.58
C PRO A 380 14.89 25.53 25.66
N VAL A 381 13.70 25.42 26.25
CA VAL A 381 12.43 25.63 25.55
C VAL A 381 11.47 26.36 26.48
N LYS A 382 10.66 27.25 25.92
CA LYS A 382 9.68 28.02 26.70
C LYS A 382 8.54 27.11 27.18
N PRO A 383 8.11 27.21 28.45
CA PRO A 383 6.85 26.61 28.87
C PRO A 383 5.69 27.03 27.96
N GLY A 384 4.81 26.08 27.62
CA GLY A 384 3.72 26.22 26.66
C GLY A 384 4.06 25.80 25.24
N THR A 385 5.34 25.58 24.89
CA THR A 385 5.75 25.10 23.56
C THR A 385 5.16 23.73 23.27
N MET A 386 4.57 23.57 22.09
CA MET A 386 4.04 22.30 21.61
C MET A 386 5.18 21.36 21.19
N VAL A 387 5.14 20.13 21.66
CA VAL A 387 6.08 19.06 21.36
C VAL A 387 5.38 17.95 20.59
N TYR A 388 6.10 17.38 19.63
CA TYR A 388 5.65 16.30 18.78
C TYR A 388 6.61 15.11 18.88
N ARG A 389 6.10 13.89 18.66
CA ARG A 389 6.89 12.67 18.51
C ARG A 389 7.14 12.40 17.04
N THR A 390 8.41 12.39 16.64
CA THR A 390 8.85 12.14 15.26
C THR A 390 9.49 10.77 15.06
N SER A 391 9.90 10.10 16.13
CA SER A 391 10.26 8.68 16.16
C SER A 391 9.72 8.05 17.44
N ASP A 392 8.99 6.95 17.29
CA ASP A 392 8.35 6.20 18.37
C ASP A 392 9.11 4.91 18.60
N LYS A 393 10.05 4.93 19.57
CA LYS A 393 10.99 3.82 19.74
C LYS A 393 10.26 2.53 20.13
N ALA A 394 9.22 2.64 20.95
CA ALA A 394 8.43 1.49 21.37
C ALA A 394 7.68 0.86 20.18
N LEU A 395 7.09 1.66 19.30
CA LEU A 395 6.49 1.15 18.07
C LEU A 395 7.53 0.53 17.15
N ASP A 396 8.65 1.21 16.96
CA ASP A 396 9.73 0.76 16.08
C ASP A 396 10.26 -0.61 16.54
N ASP A 397 10.38 -0.84 17.84
CA ASP A 397 10.80 -2.12 18.41
C ASP A 397 9.79 -3.23 18.13
N VAL A 398 8.49 -2.97 18.29
CA VAL A 398 7.44 -3.94 17.96
C VAL A 398 7.43 -4.24 16.46
N LEU A 399 7.57 -3.22 15.61
CA LEU A 399 7.57 -3.37 14.16
C LEU A 399 8.86 -3.96 13.59
N SER A 400 9.98 -3.90 14.32
CA SER A 400 11.22 -4.57 13.94
C SER A 400 11.11 -6.10 13.99
N GLN A 401 10.15 -6.61 14.76
CA GLN A 401 9.85 -8.04 14.89
C GLN A 401 8.71 -8.47 13.96
N SER A 402 8.31 -9.75 14.05
CA SER A 402 7.10 -10.22 13.38
C SER A 402 5.87 -9.59 14.03
N SER A 403 5.28 -8.62 13.33
CA SER A 403 4.22 -7.76 13.85
C SER A 403 2.82 -8.07 13.30
N ALA A 404 2.75 -8.94 12.30
CA ALA A 404 1.50 -9.41 11.73
C ALA A 404 1.61 -10.83 11.16
N GLU A 405 0.49 -11.53 11.18
CA GLU A 405 0.29 -12.81 10.52
C GLU A 405 -0.96 -12.70 9.64
N ARG A 406 -0.88 -13.18 8.40
CA ARG A 406 -2.04 -13.27 7.51
C ARG A 406 -2.33 -14.73 7.23
N THR A 407 -3.56 -15.15 7.44
CA THR A 407 -3.96 -16.55 7.26
C THR A 407 -5.24 -16.69 6.44
N VAL A 408 -5.30 -17.72 5.60
CA VAL A 408 -6.45 -18.14 4.81
C VAL A 408 -7.19 -19.23 5.57
N MET A 409 -8.51 -19.07 5.74
CA MET A 409 -9.32 -20.07 6.45
C MET A 409 -9.53 -21.30 5.59
N VAL A 410 -9.36 -22.48 6.20
CA VAL A 410 -9.62 -23.79 5.58
C VAL A 410 -10.50 -24.65 6.47
N ASP A 411 -11.47 -25.35 5.88
CA ASP A 411 -12.26 -26.39 6.51
C ASP A 411 -11.75 -27.76 6.05
N ALA A 412 -11.80 -28.74 6.95
CA ALA A 412 -11.38 -30.11 6.70
C ALA A 412 -12.52 -31.11 6.92
N VAL A 413 -12.55 -32.14 6.07
CA VAL A 413 -13.44 -33.30 6.23
C VAL A 413 -12.59 -34.56 6.07
N LEU A 414 -12.43 -35.30 7.16
CA LEU A 414 -11.73 -36.58 7.21
C LEU A 414 -12.76 -37.72 7.12
N ARG A 415 -12.50 -38.67 6.22
CA ARG A 415 -13.31 -39.87 5.97
C ARG A 415 -12.39 -41.08 5.79
N HIS A 416 -12.94 -42.28 5.88
CA HIS A 416 -12.27 -43.51 5.49
C HIS A 416 -13.21 -44.38 4.67
N ASP A 417 -12.64 -45.24 3.84
CA ASP A 417 -13.36 -46.27 3.07
C ASP A 417 -12.61 -47.61 3.17
N GLY A 418 -12.58 -48.16 4.38
CA GLY A 418 -11.92 -49.44 4.67
C GLY A 418 -10.40 -49.36 4.61
N GLU A 419 -9.83 -49.44 3.40
CA GLU A 419 -8.39 -49.46 3.12
C GLU A 419 -7.84 -48.09 2.70
N GLU A 420 -8.70 -47.06 2.62
CA GLU A 420 -8.28 -45.70 2.31
C GLU A 420 -8.65 -44.69 3.39
N LEU A 421 -7.72 -43.78 3.67
CA LEU A 421 -7.96 -42.59 4.46
C LEU A 421 -8.07 -41.38 3.53
N ILE A 422 -9.16 -40.62 3.63
CA ILE A 422 -9.55 -39.57 2.69
C ILE A 422 -9.64 -38.24 3.43
N LEU A 423 -8.93 -37.22 2.95
CA LEU A 423 -9.04 -35.85 3.46
C LEU A 423 -9.52 -34.93 2.34
N THR A 424 -10.55 -34.16 2.64
CA THR A 424 -11.01 -33.05 1.80
C THR A 424 -10.71 -31.73 2.50
N LEU A 425 -10.05 -30.82 1.81
CA LEU A 425 -9.84 -29.43 2.26
C LEU A 425 -10.65 -28.48 1.38
N HIS A 426 -11.31 -27.50 2.00
CA HIS A 426 -12.02 -26.43 1.32
C HIS A 426 -11.65 -25.08 1.94
N ASP A 427 -11.14 -24.14 1.15
CA ASP A 427 -10.73 -22.82 1.64
C ASP A 427 -11.71 -21.70 1.28
N GLU A 428 -11.50 -20.53 1.90
CA GLU A 428 -12.28 -19.31 1.61
C GLU A 428 -12.04 -18.72 0.22
N ARG A 429 -11.03 -19.20 -0.51
CA ARG A 429 -10.78 -18.83 -1.92
C ARG A 429 -11.69 -19.62 -2.86
N GLY A 430 -12.49 -20.56 -2.32
CA GLY A 430 -13.37 -21.44 -3.09
C GLY A 430 -12.62 -22.59 -3.76
N CYS A 431 -11.43 -22.95 -3.29
CA CYS A 431 -10.71 -24.14 -3.71
C CYS A 431 -11.09 -25.33 -2.82
N ARG A 432 -11.45 -26.44 -3.46
CA ARG A 432 -11.77 -27.71 -2.80
C ARG A 432 -10.94 -28.80 -3.43
N VAL A 433 -10.18 -29.53 -2.61
CA VAL A 433 -9.37 -30.67 -3.04
C VAL A 433 -9.64 -31.86 -2.15
N THR A 434 -9.58 -33.06 -2.73
CA THR A 434 -9.68 -34.33 -2.00
C THR A 434 -8.47 -35.16 -2.34
N HIS A 435 -7.85 -35.75 -1.32
CA HIS A 435 -6.75 -36.68 -1.46
C HIS A 435 -7.01 -37.91 -0.61
N SER A 436 -6.62 -39.07 -1.09
CA SER A 436 -6.66 -40.32 -0.34
C SER A 436 -5.27 -40.95 -0.28
N ILE A 437 -5.03 -41.67 0.82
CA ILE A 437 -3.86 -42.54 0.97
C ILE A 437 -4.33 -43.93 1.38
N VAL A 438 -3.69 -44.95 0.82
CA VAL A 438 -3.90 -46.34 1.23
C VAL A 438 -3.32 -46.53 2.64
N CYS A 439 -4.07 -47.20 3.51
CA CYS A 439 -3.66 -47.56 4.85
C CYS A 439 -4.20 -48.94 5.24
N ASP A 440 -3.57 -49.55 6.25
CA ASP A 440 -4.13 -50.75 6.86
C ASP A 440 -5.54 -50.47 7.42
N PRO A 441 -6.43 -51.48 7.47
CA PRO A 441 -7.77 -51.31 8.03
C PRO A 441 -7.75 -50.65 9.40
N LEU A 442 -8.48 -49.55 9.53
CA LEU A 442 -8.54 -48.79 10.77
C LEU A 442 -9.23 -49.60 11.87
N GLN A 443 -8.74 -49.46 13.09
CA GLN A 443 -9.36 -50.06 14.28
C GLN A 443 -10.27 -49.06 14.97
N ARG A 444 -11.35 -49.54 15.59
CA ARG A 444 -12.17 -48.70 16.47
C ARG A 444 -11.34 -48.25 17.67
N ALA A 445 -11.42 -46.97 18.00
CA ALA A 445 -10.71 -46.41 19.13
C ALA A 445 -11.37 -46.81 20.47
N GLN A 446 -10.54 -47.01 21.50
CA GLN A 446 -11.02 -47.29 22.87
C GLN A 446 -11.67 -46.08 23.53
N SER A 447 -11.34 -44.87 23.07
CA SER A 447 -11.89 -43.59 23.53
C SER A 447 -11.96 -42.62 22.35
N SER A 448 -12.80 -41.58 22.45
CA SER A 448 -12.97 -40.60 21.38
C SER A 448 -11.65 -39.95 20.97
N GLN A 449 -11.39 -39.93 19.67
CA GLN A 449 -10.18 -39.39 19.04
C GLN A 449 -10.41 -38.00 18.44
N GLU A 450 -11.60 -37.41 18.57
CA GLU A 450 -11.98 -36.18 17.86
C GLU A 450 -10.97 -35.04 18.10
N MET A 451 -10.71 -34.72 19.36
CA MET A 451 -9.80 -33.63 19.73
C MET A 451 -8.38 -33.88 19.20
N ARG A 452 -7.88 -35.12 19.28
CA ARG A 452 -6.55 -35.49 18.76
C ARG A 452 -6.49 -35.32 17.24
N GLN A 453 -7.49 -35.83 16.52
CA GLN A 453 -7.54 -35.73 15.07
C GLN A 453 -7.65 -34.26 14.62
N GLN A 454 -8.49 -33.45 15.29
CA GLN A 454 -8.61 -32.01 15.03
C GLN A 454 -7.28 -31.28 15.28
N GLN A 455 -6.61 -31.56 16.41
CA GLN A 455 -5.30 -30.97 16.72
C GLN A 455 -4.25 -31.36 15.68
N GLU A 456 -4.19 -32.62 15.26
CA GLU A 456 -3.29 -33.04 14.18
C GLU A 456 -3.61 -32.31 12.87
N LEU A 457 -4.87 -32.22 12.45
CA LEU A 457 -5.25 -31.49 11.24
C LEU A 457 -4.97 -29.98 11.35
N ALA A 458 -4.98 -29.41 12.56
CA ALA A 458 -4.70 -28.00 12.82
C ALA A 458 -3.20 -27.63 12.80
N LYS A 459 -2.27 -28.59 12.71
CA LYS A 459 -0.81 -28.30 12.66
C LYS A 459 -0.39 -27.76 11.29
N LEU A 460 -0.80 -26.52 11.00
CA LEU A 460 -0.62 -25.81 9.74
C LEU A 460 0.40 -24.66 9.82
N GLY A 461 1.18 -24.57 10.91
CA GLY A 461 2.03 -23.40 11.21
C GLY A 461 3.11 -23.01 10.20
N ASN A 462 3.48 -23.90 9.27
CA ASN A 462 4.42 -23.59 8.18
C ASN A 462 3.72 -23.24 6.86
N THR A 463 2.42 -22.96 6.92
CA THR A 463 1.57 -22.69 5.76
C THR A 463 0.82 -21.38 5.96
N ILE A 464 0.15 -20.90 4.94
CA ILE A 464 -0.72 -19.72 5.05
C ILE A 464 -2.08 -20.04 5.69
N TYR A 465 -2.35 -21.29 6.04
CA TYR A 465 -3.69 -21.73 6.40
C TYR A 465 -3.94 -21.73 7.91
N ARG A 466 -5.17 -21.40 8.28
CA ARG A 466 -5.70 -21.62 9.63
C ARG A 466 -6.95 -22.49 9.53
N LEU A 467 -6.98 -23.57 10.29
CA LEU A 467 -8.13 -24.48 10.33
C LEU A 467 -9.29 -23.77 11.03
N ARG A 468 -10.42 -23.63 10.33
CA ARG A 468 -11.66 -23.04 10.85
C ARG A 468 -12.58 -24.11 11.42
N HIS A 469 -12.85 -25.17 10.67
CA HIS A 469 -13.67 -26.29 11.09
C HIS A 469 -13.08 -27.62 10.60
N ALA A 470 -13.17 -28.67 11.40
CA ALA A 470 -12.78 -30.02 10.98
C ALA A 470 -13.84 -31.05 11.39
N GLN A 471 -14.47 -31.67 10.39
CA GLN A 471 -15.23 -32.89 10.56
C GLN A 471 -14.26 -34.08 10.57
N VAL A 472 -14.29 -34.85 11.66
CA VAL A 472 -13.35 -35.92 11.95
C VAL A 472 -14.08 -37.22 12.30
N MET A 473 -13.34 -38.30 12.51
CA MET A 473 -13.89 -39.66 12.72
C MET A 473 -13.48 -40.15 14.11
N GLY A 474 -14.07 -39.55 15.15
CA GLY A 474 -13.67 -39.73 16.54
C GLY A 474 -13.66 -41.17 17.05
N GLU A 475 -14.45 -42.03 16.44
CA GLU A 475 -14.61 -43.43 16.77
C GLU A 475 -13.51 -44.34 16.21
N TRP A 476 -12.61 -43.82 15.35
CA TRP A 476 -11.52 -44.58 14.72
C TRP A 476 -10.14 -44.13 15.20
N PHE A 477 -9.24 -45.09 15.41
CA PHE A 477 -7.85 -44.81 15.67
C PHE A 477 -7.10 -44.58 14.36
N VAL A 478 -6.65 -43.34 14.14
CA VAL A 478 -5.76 -42.99 13.02
C VAL A 478 -4.37 -42.62 13.56
N PRO A 479 -3.29 -43.30 13.13
CA PRO A 479 -1.93 -42.90 13.45
C PRO A 479 -1.64 -41.43 13.10
N ALA A 480 -0.97 -40.70 14.00
CA ALA A 480 -0.63 -39.29 13.77
C ALA A 480 0.26 -39.08 12.54
N SER A 481 1.13 -40.06 12.23
CA SER A 481 1.96 -40.05 11.03
C SER A 481 1.15 -40.08 9.73
N LEU A 482 0.07 -40.88 9.69
CA LEU A 482 -0.84 -40.95 8.54
C LEU A 482 -1.62 -39.64 8.37
N LEU A 483 -2.15 -39.07 9.47
CA LEU A 483 -2.81 -37.75 9.44
C LEU A 483 -1.84 -36.66 8.97
N ALA A 484 -0.60 -36.66 9.47
CA ALA A 484 0.39 -35.66 9.10
C ALA A 484 0.81 -35.78 7.62
N ARG A 485 0.96 -36.99 7.09
CA ARG A 485 1.21 -37.24 5.67
C ARG A 485 0.03 -36.74 4.83
N LEU A 486 -1.17 -37.26 5.10
CA LEU A 486 -2.39 -36.91 4.37
C LEU A 486 -2.65 -35.40 4.38
N ARG A 487 -2.48 -34.73 5.53
CA ARG A 487 -2.60 -33.27 5.65
C ARG A 487 -1.60 -32.55 4.74
N ARG A 488 -0.31 -32.88 4.80
CA ARG A 488 0.72 -32.22 3.99
C ARG A 488 0.47 -32.38 2.49
N ASP A 489 0.14 -33.59 2.07
CA ASP A 489 -0.10 -33.91 0.65
C ASP A 489 -1.36 -33.19 0.13
N THR A 490 -2.43 -33.16 0.94
CA THR A 490 -3.67 -32.45 0.59
C THR A 490 -3.48 -30.93 0.56
N VAL A 491 -2.70 -30.35 1.48
CA VAL A 491 -2.37 -28.92 1.46
C VAL A 491 -1.56 -28.56 0.20
N SER A 492 -0.57 -29.38 -0.17
CA SER A 492 0.19 -29.18 -1.41
C SER A 492 -0.70 -29.22 -2.67
N LEU A 493 -1.72 -30.07 -2.68
CA LEU A 493 -2.73 -30.08 -3.75
C LEU A 493 -3.59 -28.82 -3.74
N LEU A 494 -3.96 -28.33 -2.56
CA LEU A 494 -4.73 -27.09 -2.41
C LEU A 494 -3.97 -25.88 -2.95
N ASP A 495 -2.69 -25.74 -2.61
CA ASP A 495 -1.80 -24.67 -3.10
C ASP A 495 -1.72 -24.66 -4.63
N ARG A 496 -1.43 -25.83 -5.24
CA ARG A 496 -1.36 -25.97 -6.69
C ARG A 496 -2.69 -25.67 -7.38
N SER A 497 -3.79 -26.17 -6.81
CA SER A 497 -5.14 -25.96 -7.35
C SER A 497 -5.53 -24.47 -7.32
N TRP A 498 -5.14 -23.75 -6.28
CA TRP A 498 -5.34 -22.31 -6.21
C TRP A 498 -4.55 -21.57 -7.28
N LEU A 499 -3.25 -21.86 -7.41
CA LEU A 499 -2.39 -21.18 -8.40
C LEU A 499 -2.88 -21.38 -9.84
N MET A 500 -3.41 -22.57 -10.18
CA MET A 500 -3.99 -22.85 -11.50
C MET A 500 -5.31 -22.12 -11.76
N ARG A 501 -6.06 -21.75 -10.70
CA ARG A 501 -7.37 -21.09 -10.80
C ARG A 501 -7.32 -19.58 -10.57
N ARG A 502 -6.18 -19.06 -10.14
CA ARG A 502 -6.00 -17.63 -9.85
C ARG A 502 -6.40 -16.81 -11.09
N PRO A 503 -7.26 -15.79 -10.93
CA PRO A 503 -7.55 -14.87 -12.03
C PRO A 503 -6.28 -14.12 -12.44
N ILE A 504 -5.99 -14.10 -13.75
CA ILE A 504 -4.91 -13.32 -14.34
C ILE A 504 -5.54 -12.23 -15.21
N ALA A 505 -5.22 -10.97 -14.92
CA ALA A 505 -5.65 -9.86 -15.74
C ALA A 505 -4.80 -9.80 -17.01
N MET A 506 -5.46 -9.78 -18.16
CA MET A 506 -4.81 -9.70 -19.47
C MET A 506 -4.94 -8.30 -20.04
N ARG A 507 -4.03 -7.93 -20.94
CA ARG A 507 -4.13 -6.68 -21.73
C ARG A 507 -5.50 -6.64 -22.42
N ARG A 508 -6.22 -5.52 -22.28
CA ARG A 508 -7.50 -5.33 -22.98
C ARG A 508 -7.23 -4.94 -24.44
N HIS A 509 -8.19 -5.24 -25.31
CA HIS A 509 -8.14 -4.82 -26.70
C HIS A 509 -8.15 -3.29 -26.80
N GLU A 510 -7.36 -2.77 -27.74
CA GLU A 510 -7.28 -1.34 -28.05
C GLU A 510 -8.24 -1.00 -29.20
N ASP A 511 -9.06 0.03 -29.00
CA ASP A 511 -9.91 0.59 -30.04
C ASP A 511 -9.20 1.78 -30.73
N LEU A 512 -8.57 1.49 -31.87
CA LEU A 512 -7.84 2.48 -32.67
C LEU A 512 -8.74 3.53 -33.34
N ALA A 513 -10.06 3.35 -33.33
CA ALA A 513 -10.99 4.32 -33.89
C ALA A 513 -11.25 5.51 -32.95
N VAL A 514 -10.92 5.38 -31.66
CA VAL A 514 -11.14 6.45 -30.68
C VAL A 514 -10.07 7.53 -30.84
N PRO A 515 -10.44 8.78 -31.17
CA PRO A 515 -9.47 9.85 -31.37
C PRO A 515 -8.84 10.28 -30.05
N CYS A 516 -7.59 10.74 -30.12
CA CYS A 516 -6.95 11.42 -29.00
C CYS A 516 -7.77 12.69 -28.65
N PRO A 517 -8.13 12.92 -27.38
CA PRO A 517 -8.89 14.10 -26.98
C PRO A 517 -8.06 15.40 -27.07
N VAL A 518 -6.76 15.29 -27.33
CA VAL A 518 -5.83 16.40 -27.50
C VAL A 518 -5.38 16.42 -28.96
N THR A 519 -5.63 17.53 -29.65
CA THR A 519 -5.27 17.73 -31.06
C THR A 519 -3.94 18.45 -31.27
N GLU A 520 -3.45 19.15 -30.24
CA GLU A 520 -2.20 19.89 -30.25
C GLU A 520 -1.38 19.56 -29.01
N LEU A 521 -0.09 19.25 -29.19
CA LEU A 521 0.82 19.05 -28.08
C LEU A 521 1.27 20.40 -27.53
N ALA A 522 1.14 20.56 -26.21
CA ALA A 522 1.67 21.70 -25.48
C ALA A 522 2.99 21.35 -24.81
N SER A 523 3.78 22.36 -24.48
CA SER A 523 5.04 22.20 -23.71
C SER A 523 4.86 21.52 -22.35
N SER A 524 3.63 21.40 -21.87
CA SER A 524 3.27 20.81 -20.57
C SER A 524 2.74 19.38 -20.69
N ASP A 525 2.74 18.79 -21.89
CA ASP A 525 2.44 17.39 -22.11
C ASP A 525 3.68 16.51 -21.83
N ASN A 526 3.44 15.34 -21.25
CA ASN A 526 4.50 14.43 -20.81
C ASN A 526 4.93 13.47 -21.92
N VAL A 527 5.37 14.03 -23.04
CA VAL A 527 5.92 13.28 -24.18
C VAL A 527 7.44 13.49 -24.23
N ALA A 528 8.16 12.47 -24.70
CA ALA A 528 9.61 12.51 -24.80
C ALA A 528 10.10 13.46 -25.91
N ASN A 529 9.30 13.57 -26.98
CA ASN A 529 9.57 14.29 -28.21
C ASN A 529 8.39 15.22 -28.53
#